data_AF-A0A955Z808-F1
#
_entry.id   AF-A0A955Z808-F1
#
_cell.length_a   1.000
_cell.length_b   1.000
_cell.length_c   1.000
_cell.angle_alpha   90.00
_cell.angle_beta   90.00
_cell.angle_gamma   90.00
#
_symmetry.space_group_name_H-M   'P 1'
#
loop_
_entity.id
_entity.type
_entity.pdbx_description
1 polymer ?
#
loop_
_entity_poly.entity_id
_entity_poly.type
_entity_poly.pdbx_seq_one_letter_code
_entity_poly.pdbx_strand_id
1 'polypeptide(L)'
;MSAPRRRKPKTSTAAKDGSASPARNFTISTEEKIRALTIGPPAWSVRKKRIEDALEAFVDQLLDLRDELLASGMSEAEAHPRLLARARAFNVAPVQQLIDKHNRYYPMEANLPMDARGRFLAQGELWEPEPDLDATRLIALLDAALEPVSLAP
;
A
#
# COMPACT_ATOMS: atom_id res chain seq x y z
N MET A 1 46.37 -22.00 50.55
CA MET A 1 46.00 -21.40 49.24
C MET A 1 44.79 -22.15 48.72
N SER A 2 43.59 -21.56 48.80
CA SER A 2 42.30 -22.20 48.50
C SER A 2 41.66 -21.53 47.28
N ALA A 3 41.39 -22.30 46.22
CA ALA A 3 40.74 -21.80 45.01
C ALA A 3 39.23 -21.62 45.21
N PRO A 4 38.60 -20.56 44.66
CA PRO A 4 37.15 -20.38 44.80
C PRO A 4 36.38 -21.29 43.82
N ARG A 5 35.37 -21.98 44.37
CA ARG A 5 34.45 -22.86 43.64
C ARG A 5 33.58 -22.05 42.66
N ARG A 6 33.62 -22.45 41.38
CA ARG A 6 32.76 -21.95 40.30
C ARG A 6 31.30 -22.34 40.59
N ARG A 7 30.42 -21.38 40.89
CA ARG A 7 28.97 -21.62 41.00
C ARG A 7 28.39 -21.85 39.61
N LYS A 8 27.78 -23.01 39.36
CA LYS A 8 26.97 -23.26 38.15
C LYS A 8 25.69 -22.41 38.24
N PRO A 9 25.25 -21.74 37.17
CA PRO A 9 23.94 -21.11 37.16
C PRO A 9 22.86 -22.21 37.18
N LYS A 10 21.88 -22.03 38.07
CA LYS A 10 20.71 -22.90 38.19
C LYS A 10 19.83 -22.72 36.95
N THR A 11 19.57 -23.81 36.24
CA THR A 11 18.38 -23.94 35.39
C THR A 11 17.14 -23.82 36.28
N SER A 12 16.38 -22.75 36.11
CA SER A 12 15.02 -22.62 36.64
C SER A 12 14.07 -22.79 35.46
N THR A 13 13.26 -23.83 35.58
CA THR A 13 12.20 -24.18 34.65
C THR A 13 10.90 -23.52 35.09
N ALA A 14 10.07 -23.24 34.08
CA ALA A 14 8.61 -23.08 34.09
C ALA A 14 8.03 -21.68 34.41
N ALA A 15 7.27 -21.12 33.45
CA ALA A 15 5.82 -21.33 33.41
C ALA A 15 5.12 -20.62 32.23
N LYS A 16 4.14 -21.34 31.64
CA LYS A 16 2.82 -20.91 31.13
C LYS A 16 2.67 -20.32 29.71
N ASP A 17 1.82 -21.03 28.97
CA ASP A 17 0.78 -20.58 28.02
C ASP A 17 0.76 -19.10 27.63
N GLY A 18 0.94 -18.86 26.33
CA GLY A 18 0.74 -17.56 25.70
C GLY A 18 1.45 -17.55 24.35
N SER A 19 0.68 -17.38 23.28
CA SER A 19 1.19 -17.07 21.95
C SER A 19 1.91 -15.72 21.98
N ALA A 20 3.11 -15.68 22.53
CA ALA A 20 4.03 -14.57 22.42
C ALA A 20 5.05 -14.98 21.36
N SER A 21 4.70 -14.76 20.08
CA SER A 21 5.70 -14.66 19.04
C SER A 21 6.82 -13.76 19.56
N PRO A 22 8.10 -14.18 19.53
CA PRO A 22 9.19 -13.34 19.99
C PRO A 22 9.09 -12.00 19.30
N ALA A 23 9.22 -10.91 20.07
CA ALA A 23 9.23 -9.56 19.51
C ALA A 23 10.21 -9.56 18.33
N ARG A 24 9.66 -9.46 17.12
CA ARG A 24 10.47 -9.33 15.91
C ARG A 24 11.13 -7.97 16.06
N ASN A 25 12.39 -7.98 16.50
CA ASN A 25 13.21 -6.79 16.52
C ASN A 25 13.36 -6.35 15.06
N PHE A 26 12.57 -5.37 14.63
CA PHE A 26 12.73 -4.69 13.35
C PHE A 26 13.97 -3.81 13.41
N THR A 27 15.14 -4.43 13.58
CA THR A 27 16.41 -3.72 13.54
C THR A 27 16.79 -3.56 12.08
N ILE A 28 16.44 -2.40 11.51
CA ILE A 28 17.06 -1.92 10.28
C ILE A 28 18.57 -1.94 10.50
N SER A 29 19.29 -2.64 9.62
CA SER A 29 20.74 -2.73 9.68
C SER A 29 21.38 -1.34 9.53
N THR A 30 22.57 -1.12 10.08
CA THR A 30 23.29 0.15 9.90
C THR A 30 23.47 0.48 8.41
N GLU A 31 23.67 -0.55 7.58
CA GLU A 31 23.77 -0.40 6.13
C GLU A 31 22.45 0.05 5.49
N GLU A 32 21.31 -0.51 5.89
CA GLU A 32 19.99 -0.03 5.43
C GLU A 32 19.70 1.40 5.91
N LYS A 33 20.11 1.76 7.13
CA LYS A 33 20.01 3.15 7.62
C LYS A 33 20.84 4.10 6.77
N ILE A 34 22.08 3.74 6.46
CA ILE A 34 22.97 4.54 5.60
C ILE A 34 22.41 4.63 4.19
N ARG A 35 21.90 3.53 3.62
CA ARG A 35 21.26 3.52 2.30
C ARG A 35 20.04 4.45 2.25
N ALA A 36 19.16 4.37 3.26
CA ALA A 36 17.99 5.24 3.37
C ALA A 36 18.39 6.72 3.48
N LEU A 37 19.45 7.03 4.23
CA LEU A 37 19.96 8.40 4.41
C LEU A 37 20.71 8.95 3.17
N THR A 38 21.36 8.10 2.38
CA THR A 38 22.25 8.52 1.30
C THR A 38 21.60 8.49 -0.08
N ILE A 39 20.74 7.49 -0.34
CA ILE A 39 20.14 7.24 -1.66
C ILE A 39 18.67 7.67 -1.68
N GLY A 40 18.02 7.73 -0.52
CA GLY A 40 16.60 7.98 -0.40
C GLY A 40 15.75 6.72 -0.67
N PRO A 41 14.42 6.88 -0.73
CA PRO A 41 13.50 5.75 -0.93
C PRO A 41 13.70 5.08 -2.29
N PRO A 42 13.47 3.75 -2.41
CA PRO A 42 13.52 3.04 -3.69
C PRO A 42 12.64 3.68 -4.76
N ALA A 43 13.10 3.70 -6.01
CA ALA A 43 12.38 4.36 -7.11
C ALA A 43 10.94 3.84 -7.31
N TRP A 44 10.70 2.54 -7.15
CA TRP A 44 9.34 1.97 -7.21
C TRP A 44 8.42 2.53 -6.13
N SER A 45 8.92 2.73 -4.91
CA SER A 45 8.13 3.23 -3.78
C SER A 45 7.74 4.69 -3.98
N VAL A 46 8.65 5.51 -4.50
CA VAL A 46 8.37 6.90 -4.88
C VAL A 46 7.32 6.96 -5.99
N ARG A 47 7.42 6.08 -7.00
CA ARG A 47 6.43 6.01 -8.07
C ARG A 47 5.07 5.58 -7.55
N LYS A 48 5.01 4.57 -6.68
CA LYS A 48 3.76 4.10 -6.08
C LYS A 48 3.07 5.21 -5.30
N LYS A 49 3.83 5.92 -4.44
CA LYS A 49 3.28 7.05 -3.68
C LYS A 49 2.72 8.15 -4.59
N ARG A 50 3.42 8.49 -5.68
CA ARG A 50 2.91 9.47 -6.66
C ARG A 50 1.63 9.02 -7.37
N ILE A 51 1.47 7.72 -7.62
CA ILE A 51 0.23 7.16 -8.17
C ILE A 51 -0.88 7.35 -7.14
N GLU A 52 -0.65 6.91 -5.90
CA GLU A 52 -1.62 7.03 -4.80
C GLU A 52 -2.05 8.47 -4.56
N ASP A 53 -1.10 9.41 -4.46
CA ASP A 53 -1.38 10.85 -4.27
C ASP A 53 -2.23 11.42 -5.41
N ALA A 54 -1.95 11.02 -6.65
CA ALA A 54 -2.71 11.50 -7.79
C ALA A 54 -4.12 10.91 -7.85
N LEU A 55 -4.28 9.64 -7.48
CA LEU A 55 -5.59 8.99 -7.38
C LEU A 55 -6.43 9.61 -6.27
N GLU A 56 -5.84 9.85 -5.09
CA GLU A 56 -6.47 10.54 -3.96
C GLU A 56 -6.96 11.94 -4.40
N ALA A 57 -6.10 12.72 -5.07
CA ALA A 57 -6.48 14.04 -5.58
C ALA A 57 -7.62 14.02 -6.62
N PHE A 58 -7.76 12.94 -7.41
CA PHE A 58 -8.91 12.80 -8.32
C PHE A 58 -10.18 12.42 -7.55
N VAL A 59 -10.08 11.53 -6.57
CA VAL A 59 -11.21 11.11 -5.74
C VAL A 59 -11.73 12.28 -4.91
N ASP A 60 -10.85 13.06 -4.29
CA ASP A 60 -11.23 14.26 -3.53
C ASP A 60 -12.03 15.25 -4.39
N GLN A 61 -11.56 15.53 -5.61
CA GLN A 61 -12.28 16.41 -6.55
C GLN A 61 -13.66 15.85 -6.95
N LEU A 62 -13.81 14.52 -7.00
CA LEU A 62 -15.11 13.90 -7.28
C LEU A 62 -16.03 13.91 -6.06
N LEU A 63 -15.47 13.76 -4.85
CA LEU A 63 -16.20 13.89 -3.59
C LEU A 63 -16.74 15.31 -3.42
N ASP A 64 -15.90 16.32 -3.61
CA ASP A 64 -16.30 17.73 -3.55
C ASP A 64 -17.45 18.01 -4.52
N LEU A 65 -17.31 17.58 -5.78
CA LEU A 65 -18.36 17.73 -6.78
C LEU A 65 -19.64 16.97 -6.39
N ARG A 66 -19.53 15.76 -5.84
CA ARG A 66 -20.67 14.99 -5.38
C ARG A 66 -21.41 15.75 -4.29
N ASP A 67 -20.69 16.24 -3.29
CA ASP A 67 -21.27 16.94 -2.15
C ASP A 67 -21.95 18.24 -2.59
N GLU A 68 -21.35 18.99 -3.53
CA GLU A 68 -21.99 20.16 -4.17
C GLU A 68 -23.29 19.79 -4.89
N LEU A 69 -23.29 18.71 -5.67
CA LEU A 69 -24.47 18.25 -6.40
C LEU A 69 -25.59 17.84 -5.44
N LEU A 70 -25.28 17.06 -4.40
CA LEU A 70 -26.28 16.63 -3.42
C LEU A 70 -26.81 17.81 -2.60
N ALA A 71 -25.95 18.76 -2.21
CA ALA A 71 -26.37 19.99 -1.54
C ALA A 71 -27.31 20.86 -2.39
N SER A 72 -27.21 20.77 -3.73
CA SER A 72 -28.14 21.45 -4.65
C SER A 72 -29.53 20.78 -4.74
N GLY A 73 -29.75 19.69 -4.01
CA GLY A 73 -31.00 18.92 -4.00
C GLY A 73 -31.06 17.81 -5.05
N MET A 74 -29.94 17.50 -5.70
CA MET A 74 -29.84 16.38 -6.64
C MET A 74 -29.82 15.04 -5.90
N SER A 75 -30.48 14.03 -6.44
CA SER A 75 -30.34 12.66 -5.94
C SER A 75 -29.02 12.02 -6.39
N GLU A 76 -28.55 10.99 -5.69
CA GLU A 76 -27.35 10.22 -6.08
C GLU A 76 -27.43 9.69 -7.53
N ALA A 77 -28.61 9.20 -7.92
CA ALA A 77 -28.84 8.67 -9.26
C ALA A 77 -28.68 9.73 -10.36
N GLU A 78 -29.05 10.98 -10.07
CA GLU A 78 -28.90 12.11 -10.98
C GLU A 78 -27.47 12.68 -10.96
N ALA A 79 -26.77 12.60 -9.82
CA ALA A 79 -25.40 13.05 -9.67
C ALA A 79 -24.41 12.12 -10.40
N HIS A 80 -24.64 10.81 -10.36
CA HIS A 80 -23.76 9.79 -10.95
C HIS A 80 -23.31 10.06 -12.41
N PRO A 81 -24.21 10.35 -13.39
CA PRO A 81 -23.78 10.65 -14.75
C PRO A 81 -22.92 11.91 -14.85
N ARG A 82 -23.10 12.90 -13.95
CA ARG A 82 -22.25 14.11 -13.90
C ARG A 82 -20.88 13.81 -13.33
N LEU A 83 -20.79 12.97 -12.29
CA LEU A 83 -19.52 12.48 -11.75
C LEU A 83 -18.75 11.69 -12.81
N LEU A 84 -19.41 10.80 -13.54
CA LEU A 84 -18.80 10.05 -14.63
C LEU A 84 -18.31 10.98 -15.75
N ALA A 85 -19.07 12.00 -16.11
CA ALA A 85 -18.65 13.00 -17.09
C ALA A 85 -17.42 13.78 -16.59
N ARG A 86 -17.38 14.16 -15.31
CA ARG A 86 -16.21 14.81 -14.70
C ARG A 86 -14.98 13.90 -14.71
N ALA A 87 -15.15 12.62 -14.36
CA ALA A 87 -14.08 11.63 -14.36
C ALA A 87 -13.47 11.44 -15.75
N ARG A 88 -14.30 11.40 -16.80
CA ARG A 88 -13.84 11.35 -18.21
C ARG A 88 -13.06 12.58 -18.65
N ALA A 89 -13.31 13.73 -18.02
CA ALA A 89 -12.64 14.98 -18.35
C ALA A 89 -11.27 15.14 -17.66
N PHE A 90 -10.90 14.25 -16.73
CA PHE A 90 -9.58 14.32 -16.11
C PHE A 90 -8.47 13.98 -17.11
N ASN A 91 -7.35 14.70 -17.01
CA ASN A 91 -6.13 14.32 -17.70
C ASN A 91 -5.41 13.22 -16.92
N VAL A 92 -5.77 11.96 -17.21
CA VAL A 92 -5.19 10.78 -16.54
C VAL A 92 -3.85 10.33 -17.15
N ALA A 93 -3.47 10.85 -18.32
CA ALA A 93 -2.30 10.37 -19.07
C ALA A 93 -0.98 10.40 -18.27
N PRO A 94 -0.68 11.43 -17.46
CA PRO A 94 0.54 11.43 -16.64
C PRO A 94 0.56 10.31 -15.59
N VAL A 95 -0.60 10.00 -14.99
CA VAL A 95 -0.72 8.94 -13.97
C VAL A 95 -0.66 7.56 -14.63
N GLN A 96 -1.32 7.40 -15.78
CA GLN A 96 -1.20 6.16 -16.57
C GLN A 96 0.26 5.86 -16.92
N GLN A 97 1.05 6.85 -17.33
CA GLN A 97 2.48 6.65 -17.59
C GLN A 97 3.26 6.20 -16.34
N LEU A 98 2.87 6.68 -15.15
CA LEU A 98 3.46 6.22 -13.90
C LEU A 98 3.07 4.76 -13.61
N ILE A 99 1.82 4.37 -13.83
CA ILE A 99 1.31 3.00 -13.69
C ILE A 99 2.05 2.07 -14.64
N ASP A 100 2.12 2.41 -15.93
CA ASP A 100 2.83 1.62 -16.95
C ASP A 100 4.29 1.39 -16.55
N LYS A 101 4.96 2.47 -16.12
CA LYS A 101 6.34 2.38 -15.65
C LYS A 101 6.40 1.50 -14.41
N HIS A 102 5.52 1.68 -13.43
CA HIS A 102 5.47 0.91 -12.18
C HIS A 102 5.35 -0.57 -12.49
N ASN A 103 4.33 -0.97 -13.24
CA ASN A 103 4.08 -2.34 -13.68
C ASN A 103 5.28 -2.95 -14.39
N ARG A 104 5.93 -2.20 -15.29
CA ARG A 104 7.09 -2.70 -16.04
C ARG A 104 8.30 -3.01 -15.17
N TYR A 105 8.60 -2.17 -14.18
CA TYR A 105 9.87 -2.23 -13.46
C TYR A 105 9.77 -2.74 -12.02
N TYR A 106 8.60 -2.65 -11.38
CA TYR A 106 8.41 -2.99 -9.97
C TYR A 106 8.89 -4.41 -9.62
N PRO A 107 8.56 -5.48 -10.38
CA PRO A 107 9.00 -6.82 -10.01
C PRO A 107 10.52 -6.98 -9.92
N MET A 108 11.25 -6.31 -10.80
CA MET A 108 12.71 -6.31 -10.83
C MET A 108 13.28 -5.40 -9.73
N GLU A 109 12.77 -4.17 -9.59
CA GLU A 109 13.27 -3.20 -8.62
C GLU A 109 13.00 -3.62 -7.16
N ALA A 110 11.89 -4.32 -6.91
CA ALA A 110 11.54 -4.89 -5.62
C ALA A 110 12.11 -6.29 -5.40
N ASN A 111 12.82 -6.85 -6.39
CA ASN A 111 13.39 -8.19 -6.36
C ASN A 111 12.36 -9.25 -5.92
N LEU A 112 11.18 -9.24 -6.55
CA LEU A 112 10.09 -10.13 -6.18
C LEU A 112 10.50 -11.59 -6.42
N PRO A 113 10.22 -12.51 -5.47
CA PRO A 113 10.43 -13.92 -5.69
C PRO A 113 9.53 -14.43 -6.82
N MET A 114 9.95 -15.52 -7.47
CA MET A 114 9.16 -16.20 -8.50
C MET A 114 8.62 -17.54 -7.99
N ASP A 115 7.45 -17.94 -8.46
CA ASP A 115 6.96 -19.31 -8.30
C ASP A 115 7.72 -20.29 -9.22
N ALA A 116 7.43 -21.59 -9.10
CA ALA A 116 8.03 -22.63 -9.93
C ALA A 116 7.70 -22.49 -11.44
N ARG A 117 6.74 -21.63 -11.80
CA ARG A 117 6.33 -21.33 -13.18
C ARG A 117 6.94 -20.02 -13.69
N GLY A 118 7.81 -19.37 -12.92
CA GLY A 118 8.47 -18.12 -13.30
C GLY A 118 7.61 -16.87 -13.17
N ARG A 119 6.51 -16.92 -12.41
CA ARG A 119 5.64 -15.77 -12.16
C ARG A 119 6.05 -15.07 -10.87
N PHE A 120 6.06 -13.74 -10.87
CA PHE A 120 6.42 -12.96 -9.70
C PHE A 120 5.39 -13.09 -8.58
N LEU A 121 5.86 -13.03 -7.34
CA LEU A 121 5.06 -13.09 -6.14
C LEU A 121 5.26 -11.82 -5.31
N ALA A 122 4.16 -11.15 -4.95
CA ALA A 122 4.15 -10.04 -4.01
C ALA A 122 3.55 -10.52 -2.69
N GLN A 123 4.30 -10.42 -1.59
CA GLN A 123 3.86 -10.87 -0.27
C GLN A 123 3.40 -12.34 -0.20
N GLY A 124 3.91 -13.19 -1.10
CA GLY A 124 3.58 -14.61 -1.17
C GLY A 124 2.40 -14.94 -2.09
N GLU A 125 1.70 -13.94 -2.61
CA GLU A 125 0.62 -14.09 -3.59
C GLU A 125 1.10 -13.76 -4.99
N LEU A 126 0.36 -14.22 -6.00
CA LEU A 126 0.68 -13.89 -7.40
C LEU A 126 0.64 -12.38 -7.58
N TRP A 127 1.75 -11.80 -8.03
CA TRP A 127 1.79 -10.38 -8.32
C TRP A 127 0.96 -10.09 -9.57
N GLU A 128 -0.01 -9.19 -9.41
CA GLU A 128 -0.82 -8.67 -10.50
C GLU A 128 -0.44 -7.20 -10.79
N PRO A 129 -0.27 -6.82 -12.07
CA PRO A 129 -0.07 -5.43 -12.45
C PRO A 129 -1.24 -4.56 -11.98
N GLU A 130 -0.94 -3.32 -11.64
CA GLU A 130 -1.97 -2.32 -11.33
C GLU A 130 -2.81 -2.04 -12.59
N PRO A 131 -4.15 -2.01 -12.49
CA PRO A 131 -5.01 -1.84 -13.66
C PRO A 131 -4.84 -0.46 -14.29
N ASP A 132 -5.19 -0.37 -15.58
CA ASP A 132 -5.26 0.89 -16.30
C ASP A 132 -6.25 1.87 -15.65
N LEU A 133 -5.91 3.15 -15.72
CA LEU A 133 -6.70 4.22 -15.14
C LEU A 133 -7.65 4.80 -16.20
N ASP A 134 -8.93 4.52 -16.03
CA ASP A 134 -10.01 5.11 -16.80
C ASP A 134 -11.07 5.75 -15.89
N ALA A 135 -12.09 6.37 -16.50
CA ALA A 135 -13.17 7.01 -15.75
C ALA A 135 -13.97 6.00 -14.91
N THR A 136 -14.14 4.77 -15.40
CA THR A 136 -14.84 3.70 -14.66
C THR A 136 -14.10 3.37 -13.38
N ARG A 137 -12.77 3.25 -13.45
CA ARG A 137 -11.91 2.97 -12.32
C ARG A 137 -11.95 4.10 -11.29
N LEU A 138 -11.94 5.36 -11.73
CA LEU A 138 -12.07 6.51 -10.83
C LEU A 138 -13.40 6.53 -10.08
N ILE A 139 -14.50 6.19 -10.75
CA ILE A 139 -15.80 6.05 -10.08
C ILE A 139 -15.79 4.88 -9.10
N ALA A 140 -15.22 3.73 -9.46
CA ALA A 140 -15.10 2.61 -8.53
C ALA A 140 -14.25 2.96 -7.29
N LEU A 141 -13.21 3.80 -7.45
CA LEU A 141 -12.41 4.31 -6.33
C LEU A 141 -13.20 5.28 -5.44
N LEU A 142 -14.01 6.16 -6.05
CA LEU A 142 -14.93 7.02 -5.32
C LEU A 142 -15.95 6.19 -4.51
N ASP A 143 -16.57 5.19 -5.14
CA ASP A 143 -17.55 4.32 -4.48
C ASP A 143 -16.90 3.59 -3.30
N ALA A 144 -15.69 3.06 -3.48
CA ALA A 144 -14.93 2.41 -2.41
C ALA A 144 -14.56 3.37 -1.26
N ALA A 145 -14.32 4.65 -1.56
CA ALA A 145 -14.06 5.67 -0.52
C ALA A 145 -15.32 6.04 0.28
N LEU A 146 -16.51 5.83 -0.30
CA LEU A 146 -17.80 6.06 0.35
C LEU A 146 -18.30 4.84 1.14
N GLU A 147 -17.79 3.64 0.87
CA GLU A 147 -18.14 2.46 1.65
C GLU A 147 -17.69 2.64 3.12
N PRO A 148 -18.58 2.47 4.10
CA PRO A 148 -18.20 2.58 5.50
C PRO A 148 -17.18 1.49 5.81
N VAL A 149 -16.01 1.89 6.32
CA VAL A 149 -15.00 0.96 6.85
C VAL A 149 -15.67 0.19 7.99
N SER A 150 -16.19 -0.99 7.66
CA SER A 150 -16.78 -1.91 8.62
C SER A 150 -15.65 -2.43 9.50
N LEU A 151 -15.38 -1.72 10.59
CA LEU A 151 -14.58 -2.22 11.69
C LEU A 151 -15.39 -3.36 12.32
N ALA A 152 -15.16 -4.58 11.84
CA ALA A 152 -15.65 -5.77 12.52
C ALA A 152 -15.04 -5.81 13.94
N PRO A 153 -15.83 -6.17 14.97
CA PRO A 153 -15.41 -6.16 16.38
C PRO A 153 -14.32 -7.18 16.72
#